data_AF-A0A8S4RAM1-F1
#
_entry.id   AF-A0A8S4RAM1-F1
#
_cell.length_a   1.000
_cell.length_b   1.000
_cell.length_c   1.000
_cell.angle_alpha   90.00
_cell.angle_beta   90.00
_cell.angle_gamma   90.00
#
_symmetry.space_group_name_H-M   'P 1'
#
loop_
_entity.id
_entity.type
_entity.pdbx_description
1 polymer ?
#
loop_
_entity_poly.entity_id
_entity_poly.type
_entity_poly.pdbx_seq_one_letter_code
_entity_poly.pdbx_strand_id
1 'polypeptide(L)'
;MVLADLGRKITTALQSLSRATIINEEVLNSMLKQICAALLEADVNIRLVKNLRENVRAVIDFDEMAGGLNKRRMIQSAVFKELVKLVDPGVKPYQPIKGKPNVIMFVGLQGSGKTTTCTKLAYHYLRKNWKSCLVCADTFRAGAYDQVKQNCTKARIPFYGSYTEVDPVVIASTGVDMFKKEGFEMIIVDTSGRHKQEESLFEEMLAVANAIKPDNIIFVMDATIGQACESQARAFKDKVDIGSVIITKLDGHAKGGGALSAVAATESPIIFIGTGEHIDDLEPFKTKPFINKLLGMGDIEGLLDKVNELKLDDNDELLEKLKHGQFTLRAMYEQFQNIMKMGPFSQIMGMIPGFSQDLMSKGSEQESMAKLKRLMTIMDSMNEGELDHRDGAKLFSKQPTRVTRVAQGSGVTERDVKDLIAQYTKFAAVVKKMGGIKGLFKGGDMAKNVNQTQMAKLNQQMAKMMDPRILQQMGGMSGLHNMMRQLQQVLILVWRVEVRRVICVYEKVSSKCIKLGWRHICIKMTLLTSTLHTFDLHTFDVYKYVTKTII
;
A
#
# COMPACT_ATOMS: atom_id res chain seq x y z
N MET A 1 -14.78 3.58 0.70
CA MET A 1 -13.82 4.71 0.70
C MET A 1 -14.18 5.65 -0.44
N VAL A 2 -14.30 6.95 -0.21
CA VAL A 2 -14.79 7.89 -1.24
C VAL A 2 -13.79 8.11 -2.38
N LEU A 3 -12.48 7.95 -2.13
CA LEU A 3 -11.49 7.83 -3.21
C LEU A 3 -11.79 6.66 -4.16
N ALA A 4 -12.36 5.55 -3.66
CA ALA A 4 -12.76 4.43 -4.51
C ALA A 4 -13.98 4.79 -5.38
N ASP A 5 -14.87 5.66 -4.91
CA ASP A 5 -16.03 6.13 -5.68
C ASP A 5 -15.64 7.15 -6.75
N LEU A 6 -14.76 8.11 -6.41
CA LEU A 6 -14.14 9.02 -7.39
C LEU A 6 -13.41 8.20 -8.47
N GLY A 7 -12.61 7.24 -8.01
CA GLY A 7 -11.94 6.27 -8.85
C GLY A 7 -12.88 5.57 -9.80
N ARG A 8 -13.94 4.95 -9.27
CA ARG A 8 -14.96 4.24 -10.04
C ARG A 8 -15.61 5.13 -11.11
N LYS A 9 -15.92 6.38 -10.79
CA LYS A 9 -16.50 7.33 -11.76
C LYS A 9 -15.53 7.64 -12.90
N ILE A 10 -14.26 7.92 -12.56
CA ILE A 10 -13.23 8.17 -13.56
C ILE A 10 -12.97 6.91 -14.40
N THR A 11 -12.84 5.74 -13.78
CA THR A 11 -12.65 4.46 -14.48
C THR A 11 -13.83 4.16 -15.40
N THR A 12 -15.06 4.44 -14.98
CA THR A 12 -16.27 4.28 -15.80
C THR A 12 -16.25 5.22 -17.01
N ALA A 13 -15.85 6.48 -16.81
CA ALA A 13 -15.67 7.45 -17.89
C ALA A 13 -14.58 6.98 -18.88
N LEU A 14 -13.45 6.46 -18.40
CA LEU A 14 -12.38 5.90 -19.24
C LEU A 14 -12.79 4.59 -19.93
N GLN A 15 -13.68 3.79 -19.33
CA GLN A 15 -14.25 2.59 -19.95
C GLN A 15 -15.25 2.94 -21.06
N SER A 16 -15.96 4.07 -20.98
CA SER A 16 -16.85 4.52 -22.07
C SER A 16 -16.08 4.71 -23.38
N LEU A 17 -14.86 5.26 -23.29
CA LEU A 17 -13.89 5.37 -24.38
C LEU A 17 -13.46 4.01 -24.96
N SER A 18 -13.35 2.99 -24.11
CA SER A 18 -12.98 1.64 -24.53
C SER A 18 -14.08 0.93 -25.33
N ARG A 19 -15.35 1.28 -25.08
CA ARG A 19 -16.53 0.72 -25.75
C ARG A 19 -16.85 1.41 -27.08
N ALA A 20 -16.48 2.69 -27.24
CA ALA A 20 -16.74 3.45 -28.45
C ALA A 20 -15.88 2.96 -29.63
N THR A 21 -16.51 2.57 -30.75
CA THR A 21 -15.85 2.04 -31.95
C THR A 21 -15.02 3.09 -32.68
N ILE A 22 -15.51 4.33 -32.73
CA ILE A 22 -14.86 5.51 -33.31
C ILE A 22 -14.75 6.57 -32.21
N ILE A 23 -13.56 7.17 -32.09
CA ILE A 23 -13.31 8.24 -31.11
C ILE A 23 -13.37 9.56 -31.85
N ASN A 24 -14.50 10.25 -31.70
CA ASN A 24 -14.73 11.60 -32.21
C ASN A 24 -14.63 12.62 -31.06
N GLU A 25 -14.69 13.90 -31.40
CA GLU A 25 -14.59 15.00 -30.43
C GLU A 25 -15.75 14.99 -29.41
N GLU A 26 -16.94 14.56 -29.82
CA GLU A 26 -18.12 14.45 -28.93
C GLU A 26 -17.89 13.42 -27.81
N VAL A 27 -17.36 12.24 -28.14
CA VAL A 27 -17.03 11.19 -27.16
C VAL A 27 -15.96 11.69 -26.19
N LEU A 28 -14.93 12.39 -26.68
CA LEU A 28 -13.91 13.01 -25.84
C LEU A 28 -14.52 14.02 -24.87
N ASN A 29 -15.33 14.95 -25.38
CA ASN A 29 -15.97 16.00 -24.58
C ASN A 29 -16.93 15.44 -23.53
N SER A 30 -17.71 14.42 -23.88
CA SER A 30 -18.60 13.74 -22.95
C SER A 30 -17.83 13.07 -21.81
N MET A 31 -16.75 12.36 -22.12
CA MET A 31 -15.90 11.70 -21.14
C MET A 31 -15.13 12.69 -20.25
N LEU A 32 -14.59 13.77 -20.82
CA LEU A 32 -14.00 14.86 -20.05
C LEU A 32 -15.02 15.52 -19.12
N LYS A 33 -16.27 15.72 -19.56
CA LYS A 33 -17.34 16.27 -18.73
C LYS A 33 -17.66 15.35 -17.54
N GLN A 34 -17.69 14.04 -17.74
CA GLN A 34 -17.89 13.06 -16.66
C GLN A 34 -16.73 13.08 -15.65
N ILE A 35 -15.48 13.12 -16.13
CA ILE A 35 -14.30 13.22 -15.26
C ILE A 35 -14.32 14.53 -14.47
N CYS A 36 -14.61 15.65 -15.12
CA CYS A 36 -14.71 16.95 -14.46
C CYS A 36 -15.81 16.97 -13.40
N ALA A 37 -17.00 16.41 -13.71
CA ALA A 37 -18.09 16.29 -12.76
C ALA A 37 -17.68 15.46 -11.53
N ALA A 38 -17.01 14.32 -11.74
CA ALA A 38 -16.53 13.47 -10.66
C ALA A 38 -15.50 14.20 -9.77
N LEU A 39 -14.56 14.95 -10.36
CA LEU A 39 -13.57 15.74 -9.61
C LEU A 39 -14.24 16.88 -8.82
N LEU A 40 -15.23 17.56 -9.39
CA LEU A 40 -15.98 18.61 -8.70
C LEU A 40 -16.81 18.06 -7.54
N GLU A 41 -17.48 16.91 -7.72
CA GLU A 41 -18.19 16.21 -6.63
C GLU A 41 -17.25 15.78 -5.50
N ALA A 42 -15.99 15.50 -5.84
CA ALA A 42 -14.93 15.20 -4.89
C ALA A 42 -14.29 16.45 -4.24
N ASP A 43 -14.89 17.63 -4.44
CA ASP A 43 -14.42 18.91 -3.92
C ASP A 43 -13.00 19.31 -4.37
N VAL A 44 -12.61 18.93 -5.59
CA VAL A 44 -11.41 19.45 -6.26
C VAL A 44 -11.66 20.88 -6.73
N ASN A 45 -10.66 21.76 -6.61
CA ASN A 45 -10.79 23.15 -7.03
C ASN A 45 -11.22 23.31 -8.50
N ILE A 46 -12.24 24.14 -8.75
CA ILE A 46 -12.80 24.35 -10.09
C ILE A 46 -11.77 24.86 -11.11
N ARG A 47 -10.79 25.67 -10.67
CA ARG A 47 -9.71 26.17 -11.54
C ARG A 47 -8.79 25.02 -11.96
N LEU A 48 -8.45 24.13 -11.04
CA LEU A 48 -7.65 22.93 -11.33
C LEU A 48 -8.38 21.99 -12.29
N VAL A 49 -9.67 21.77 -12.09
CA VAL A 49 -10.50 20.93 -12.99
C VAL A 49 -10.58 21.54 -14.39
N LYS A 50 -10.76 22.87 -14.49
CA LYS A 50 -10.77 23.59 -15.77
C LYS A 50 -9.43 23.46 -16.50
N ASN A 51 -8.32 23.69 -15.80
CA ASN A 51 -6.97 23.58 -16.36
C ASN A 51 -6.67 22.14 -16.83
N LEU A 52 -7.08 21.13 -16.07
CA LEU A 52 -6.95 19.73 -16.47
C LEU A 52 -7.70 19.47 -17.79
N ARG A 53 -8.93 19.96 -17.91
CA ARG A 53 -9.73 19.79 -19.13
C ARG A 53 -9.06 20.43 -20.35
N GLU A 54 -8.54 21.64 -20.20
CA GLU A 54 -7.88 22.38 -21.27
C GLU A 54 -6.57 21.70 -21.69
N ASN A 55 -5.74 21.27 -20.73
CA ASN A 55 -4.49 20.56 -21.00
C ASN A 55 -4.72 19.22 -21.71
N VAL A 56 -5.69 18.42 -21.25
CA VAL A 56 -5.99 17.14 -21.92
C VAL A 56 -6.49 17.36 -23.34
N ARG A 57 -7.30 18.40 -23.59
CA ARG A 57 -7.78 18.73 -24.95
C ARG A 57 -6.64 19.17 -25.86
N ALA A 58 -5.68 19.95 -25.34
CA ALA A 58 -4.54 20.44 -26.12
C ALA A 58 -3.57 19.33 -26.58
N VAL A 59 -3.53 18.19 -25.87
CA VAL A 59 -2.67 17.05 -26.23
C VAL A 59 -3.26 16.20 -27.35
N ILE A 60 -4.53 16.39 -27.71
CA ILE A 60 -5.25 15.51 -28.64
C ILE A 60 -5.40 16.23 -29.98
N ASP A 61 -4.57 15.83 -30.95
CA ASP A 61 -4.76 16.18 -32.36
C ASP A 61 -5.57 15.08 -33.06
N PHE A 62 -6.75 15.44 -33.57
CA PHE A 62 -7.64 14.48 -34.21
C PHE A 62 -7.21 14.11 -35.64
N ASP A 63 -6.41 14.95 -36.29
CA ASP A 63 -6.08 14.90 -37.72
C ASP A 63 -4.78 14.12 -38.00
N GLU A 64 -3.78 14.13 -37.09
CA GLU A 64 -2.51 13.42 -37.30
C GLU A 64 -2.48 11.95 -36.86
N MET A 65 -3.47 11.49 -36.08
CA MET A 65 -3.33 10.22 -35.36
C MET A 65 -3.84 8.98 -36.12
N ALA A 66 -2.91 8.16 -36.61
CA ALA A 66 -3.21 6.86 -37.22
C ALA A 66 -3.65 5.80 -36.17
N GLY A 67 -4.90 5.33 -36.28
CA GLY A 67 -5.41 4.11 -35.64
C GLY A 67 -6.11 4.27 -34.28
N GLY A 68 -7.32 3.70 -34.16
CA GLY A 68 -8.19 3.83 -32.97
C GLY A 68 -7.64 3.24 -31.65
N LEU A 69 -6.79 2.20 -31.72
CA LEU A 69 -6.16 1.60 -30.53
C LEU A 69 -5.09 2.51 -29.90
N ASN A 70 -4.33 3.23 -30.73
CA ASN A 70 -3.34 4.20 -30.25
C ASN A 70 -4.03 5.44 -29.63
N LYS A 71 -5.13 5.92 -30.23
CA LYS A 71 -5.90 7.06 -29.70
C LYS A 71 -6.41 6.81 -28.28
N ARG A 72 -6.97 5.64 -27.97
CA ARG A 72 -7.47 5.29 -26.61
C ARG A 72 -6.38 5.37 -25.55
N ARG A 73 -5.26 4.71 -25.81
CA ARG A 73 -4.14 4.63 -24.86
C ARG A 73 -3.50 6.00 -24.64
N MET A 74 -3.44 6.82 -25.69
CA MET A 74 -2.92 8.18 -25.58
C MET A 74 -3.81 9.05 -24.70
N ILE A 75 -5.14 9.03 -24.90
CA ILE A 75 -6.08 9.79 -24.08
C ILE A 75 -6.02 9.35 -22.61
N GLN A 76 -6.03 8.05 -22.34
CA GLN A 76 -5.86 7.51 -20.99
C GLN A 76 -4.54 7.96 -20.35
N SER A 77 -3.44 7.92 -21.13
CA SER A 77 -2.14 8.39 -20.67
C SER A 77 -2.10 9.90 -20.42
N ALA A 78 -2.79 10.70 -21.23
CA ALA A 78 -2.89 12.15 -21.07
C ALA A 78 -3.64 12.51 -19.78
N VAL A 79 -4.82 11.90 -19.56
CA VAL A 79 -5.59 12.06 -18.31
C VAL A 79 -4.75 11.63 -17.10
N PHE A 80 -4.08 10.48 -17.17
CA PHE A 80 -3.21 10.02 -16.09
C PHE A 80 -2.09 11.02 -15.78
N LYS A 81 -1.40 11.52 -16.80
CA LYS A 81 -0.30 12.49 -16.65
C LYS A 81 -0.80 13.79 -16.02
N GLU A 82 -1.94 14.30 -16.44
CA GLU A 82 -2.52 15.52 -15.86
C GLU A 82 -2.97 15.29 -14.40
N LEU A 83 -3.56 14.13 -14.07
CA LEU A 83 -3.87 13.78 -12.68
C LEU A 83 -2.60 13.69 -11.81
N VAL A 84 -1.51 13.12 -12.33
CA VAL A 84 -0.22 13.10 -11.62
C VAL A 84 0.31 14.52 -11.44
N LYS A 85 0.24 15.36 -12.46
CA LYS A 85 0.71 16.76 -12.44
C LYS A 85 -0.05 17.63 -11.44
N LEU A 86 -1.32 17.32 -11.16
CA LEU A 86 -2.09 18.00 -10.12
C LEU A 86 -1.59 17.71 -8.69
N VAL A 87 -0.89 16.59 -8.50
CA VAL A 87 -0.48 16.07 -7.19
C VAL A 87 1.03 16.16 -6.99
N ASP A 88 1.80 16.23 -8.07
CA ASP A 88 3.25 16.30 -8.06
C ASP A 88 3.71 17.74 -8.33
N PRO A 89 4.23 18.46 -7.31
CA PRO A 89 4.74 19.81 -7.50
C PRO A 89 6.11 19.83 -8.21
N GLY A 90 6.71 18.68 -8.51
CA GLY A 90 8.06 18.61 -9.10
C GLY A 90 9.20 18.93 -8.11
N VAL A 91 8.86 19.21 -6.85
CA VAL A 91 9.80 19.49 -5.77
C VAL A 91 10.11 18.20 -5.03
N LYS A 92 11.40 17.93 -4.79
CA LYS A 92 11.81 16.76 -4.00
C LYS A 92 11.45 16.98 -2.53
N PRO A 93 10.87 15.99 -1.84
CA PRO A 93 10.65 16.07 -0.40
C PRO A 93 11.94 16.28 0.37
N TYR A 94 11.84 16.97 1.51
CA TYR A 94 12.91 17.02 2.50
C TYR A 94 13.32 15.59 2.90
N GLN A 95 14.62 15.33 2.90
CA GLN A 95 15.19 14.04 3.30
C GLN A 95 15.98 14.22 4.60
N PRO A 96 15.49 13.68 5.74
CA PRO A 96 16.23 13.78 6.98
C PRO A 96 17.57 13.05 6.89
N ILE A 97 18.58 13.60 7.56
CA ILE A 97 19.95 13.11 7.55
C ILE A 97 20.23 12.36 8.85
N LYS A 98 20.60 11.09 8.75
CA LYS A 98 20.91 10.25 9.92
C LYS A 98 22.19 10.72 10.62
N GLY A 99 22.24 10.64 11.94
CA GLY A 99 23.36 11.12 12.76
C GLY A 99 23.39 12.65 12.96
N LYS A 100 22.42 13.39 12.43
CA LYS A 100 22.25 14.83 12.67
C LYS A 100 20.88 15.11 13.28
N PRO A 101 20.72 16.18 14.08
CA PRO A 101 19.40 16.59 14.55
C PRO A 101 18.60 17.16 13.38
N ASN A 102 17.43 16.57 13.11
CA ASN A 102 16.44 17.03 12.15
C ASN A 102 15.24 17.55 12.94
N VAL A 103 15.03 18.86 12.93
CA VAL A 103 13.93 19.54 13.63
C VAL A 103 12.76 19.70 12.67
N ILE A 104 11.64 19.06 12.99
CA ILE A 104 10.45 19.01 12.14
C ILE A 104 9.28 19.67 12.87
N MET A 105 8.79 20.77 12.34
CA MET A 105 7.67 21.51 12.94
C MET A 105 6.36 21.16 12.23
N PHE A 106 5.34 20.80 13.01
CA PHE A 106 4.01 20.48 12.49
C PHE A 106 3.08 21.68 12.60
N VAL A 107 2.43 22.04 11.50
CA VAL A 107 1.46 23.14 11.45
C VAL A 107 0.18 22.70 10.74
N GLY A 108 -0.90 23.43 10.93
CA GLY A 108 -2.18 23.14 10.29
C GLY A 108 -3.38 23.43 11.18
N LEU A 109 -4.56 23.27 10.59
CA LEU A 109 -5.82 23.65 11.23
C LEU A 109 -6.12 22.85 12.49
N GLN A 110 -6.99 23.40 13.33
CA GLN A 110 -7.55 22.66 14.45
C GLN A 110 -8.28 21.41 13.95
N GLY A 111 -8.07 20.28 14.63
CA GLY A 111 -8.71 19.01 14.26
C GLY A 111 -8.15 18.31 13.02
N SER A 112 -7.09 18.84 12.38
CA SER A 112 -6.48 18.20 11.20
C SER A 112 -5.69 16.92 11.50
N GLY A 113 -5.50 16.58 12.78
CA GLY A 113 -4.79 15.38 13.21
C GLY A 113 -3.29 15.56 13.47
N LYS A 114 -2.81 16.79 13.72
CA LYS A 114 -1.39 17.09 14.02
C LYS A 114 -0.80 16.20 15.11
N THR A 115 -1.28 16.27 16.35
CA THR A 115 -0.77 15.50 17.49
C THR A 115 -0.68 13.99 17.24
N THR A 116 -1.72 13.42 16.61
CA THR A 116 -1.72 12.01 16.22
C THR A 116 -0.65 11.73 15.16
N THR A 117 -0.55 12.58 14.14
CA THR A 117 0.44 12.44 13.05
C THR A 117 1.88 12.65 13.54
N CYS A 118 2.12 13.57 14.47
CA CYS A 118 3.42 13.76 15.13
C CYS A 118 3.88 12.45 15.79
N THR A 119 2.98 11.80 16.55
CA THR A 119 3.28 10.52 17.20
C THR A 119 3.54 9.42 16.17
N LYS A 120 2.70 9.31 15.13
CA LYS A 120 2.87 8.32 14.05
C LYS A 120 4.20 8.51 13.31
N LEU A 121 4.58 9.75 13.00
CA LEU A 121 5.84 10.04 12.31
C LEU A 121 7.04 9.69 13.19
N ALA A 122 7.01 10.08 14.46
CA ALA A 122 8.05 9.73 15.43
C ALA A 122 8.21 8.21 15.56
N TYR A 123 7.09 7.48 15.63
CA TYR A 123 7.08 6.02 15.68
C TYR A 123 7.58 5.38 14.37
N HIS A 124 7.22 5.91 13.21
CA HIS A 124 7.70 5.46 11.91
C HIS A 124 9.24 5.53 11.81
N TYR A 125 9.84 6.63 12.27
CA TYR A 125 11.30 6.77 12.31
C TYR A 125 11.95 5.93 13.42
N LEU A 126 11.30 5.78 14.58
CA LEU A 126 11.75 4.88 15.64
C LEU A 126 11.89 3.43 15.13
N ARG A 127 10.89 2.93 14.38
CA ARG A 127 10.95 1.59 13.73
C ARG A 127 12.08 1.45 12.71
N LYS A 128 12.57 2.56 12.16
CA LYS A 128 13.72 2.63 11.24
C LYS A 128 15.06 2.84 11.97
N ASN A 129 15.09 2.61 13.29
CA ASN A 129 16.26 2.80 14.15
C ASN A 129 16.79 4.23 14.14
N TRP A 130 15.90 5.21 14.21
CA TRP A 130 16.25 6.62 14.49
C TRP A 130 15.92 6.96 15.94
N LYS A 131 16.76 7.79 16.56
CA LYS A 131 16.42 8.39 17.86
C LYS A 131 15.40 9.50 17.65
N SER A 132 14.13 9.16 17.86
CA SER A 132 13.00 10.07 17.63
C SER A 132 12.38 10.54 18.94
N CYS A 133 11.97 11.80 19.00
CA CYS A 133 11.35 12.43 20.17
C CYS A 133 10.25 13.42 19.74
N LEU A 134 9.41 13.81 20.69
CA LEU A 134 8.28 14.71 20.46
C LEU A 134 8.25 15.85 21.48
N VAL A 135 8.14 17.09 21.01
CA VAL A 135 7.99 18.30 21.82
C VAL A 135 6.57 18.83 21.65
N CYS A 136 5.80 18.91 22.74
CA CYS A 136 4.45 19.46 22.75
C CYS A 136 4.49 20.96 23.02
N ALA A 137 4.34 21.76 21.97
CA ALA A 137 4.23 23.23 22.03
C ALA A 137 2.77 23.71 21.82
N ASP A 138 1.77 22.84 22.03
CA ASP A 138 0.35 23.22 22.09
C ASP A 138 -0.02 23.59 23.53
N THR A 139 0.12 24.88 23.87
CA THR A 139 -0.22 25.44 25.19
C THR A 139 -1.66 25.91 25.30
N PHE A 140 -2.37 26.02 24.17
CA PHE A 140 -3.71 26.60 24.12
C PHE A 140 -4.81 25.57 24.39
N ARG A 141 -4.66 24.34 23.88
CA ARG A 141 -5.70 23.32 24.01
C ARG A 141 -5.57 22.56 25.33
N ALA A 142 -6.65 22.56 26.11
CA ALA A 142 -6.75 21.78 27.34
C ALA A 142 -6.48 20.28 27.08
N GLY A 143 -5.57 19.70 27.86
CA GLY A 143 -5.19 18.29 27.76
C GLY A 143 -4.35 17.92 26.53
N ALA A 144 -3.84 18.89 25.74
CA ALA A 144 -2.97 18.61 24.61
C ALA A 144 -1.67 17.90 25.04
N TYR A 145 -1.04 18.39 26.12
CA TYR A 145 0.14 17.73 26.67
C TYR A 145 -0.15 16.32 27.18
N ASP A 146 -1.29 16.10 27.85
CA ASP A 146 -1.69 14.76 28.30
C ASP A 146 -1.96 13.82 27.13
N GLN A 147 -2.53 14.32 26.02
CA GLN A 147 -2.71 13.55 24.79
C GLN A 147 -1.35 13.11 24.22
N VAL A 148 -0.39 14.04 24.09
CA VAL A 148 0.98 13.72 23.65
C VAL A 148 1.62 12.70 24.58
N LYS A 149 1.54 12.91 25.90
CA LYS A 149 2.10 12.04 26.92
C LYS A 149 1.55 10.61 26.81
N GLN A 150 0.23 10.45 26.69
CA GLN A 150 -0.39 9.13 26.52
C GLN A 150 0.04 8.44 25.23
N ASN A 151 0.06 9.17 24.12
CA ASN A 151 0.45 8.65 22.82
C ASN A 151 1.93 8.22 22.79
N CYS A 152 2.82 9.08 23.29
CA CYS A 152 4.26 8.81 23.35
C CYS A 152 4.59 7.67 24.30
N THR A 153 3.89 7.57 25.44
CA THR A 153 4.06 6.45 26.39
C THR A 153 3.68 5.12 25.74
N LYS A 154 2.54 5.06 25.03
CA LYS A 154 2.13 3.85 24.29
C LYS A 154 3.15 3.46 23.22
N ALA A 155 3.74 4.45 22.56
CA ALA A 155 4.71 4.29 21.49
C ALA A 155 6.16 4.06 21.96
N ARG A 156 6.43 4.26 23.26
CA ARG A 156 7.78 4.32 23.86
C ARG A 156 8.67 5.38 23.21
N ILE A 157 8.10 6.54 22.93
CA ILE A 157 8.80 7.71 22.36
C ILE A 157 9.09 8.70 23.50
N PRO A 158 10.34 9.18 23.65
CA PRO A 158 10.66 10.28 24.56
C PRO A 158 9.92 11.56 24.17
N PHE A 159 9.36 12.26 25.16
CA PHE A 159 8.57 13.47 24.93
C PHE A 159 8.92 14.59 25.91
N TYR A 160 8.70 15.83 25.49
CA TYR A 160 8.87 17.03 26.30
C TYR A 160 7.64 17.95 26.17
N GLY A 161 7.33 18.66 27.24
CA GLY A 161 6.28 19.67 27.30
C GLY A 161 6.13 20.18 28.74
N SER A 162 5.23 21.12 28.95
CA SER A 162 5.05 21.76 30.26
C SER A 162 3.56 21.87 30.62
N TYR A 163 3.26 21.71 31.91
CA TYR A 163 1.93 22.02 32.47
C TYR A 163 1.81 23.49 32.91
N THR A 164 2.94 24.17 33.14
CA THR A 164 2.98 25.48 33.79
C THR A 164 3.44 26.59 32.85
N GLU A 165 4.27 26.25 31.86
CA GLU A 165 4.73 27.21 30.87
C GLU A 165 3.62 27.47 29.86
N VAL A 166 3.35 28.74 29.60
CA VAL A 166 2.28 29.20 28.70
C VAL A 166 2.82 29.63 27.35
N ASP A 167 4.10 30.01 27.28
CA ASP A 167 4.75 30.44 26.05
C ASP A 167 5.24 29.23 25.22
N PRO A 168 4.64 28.96 24.04
CA PRO A 168 5.06 27.84 23.21
C PRO A 168 6.47 28.03 22.63
N VAL A 169 6.97 29.26 22.51
CA VAL A 169 8.33 29.54 22.03
C VAL A 169 9.36 29.01 23.03
N VAL A 170 9.15 29.27 24.33
CA VAL A 170 10.02 28.79 25.41
C VAL A 170 10.01 27.26 25.47
N ILE A 171 8.82 26.64 25.39
CA ILE A 171 8.69 25.17 25.40
C ILE A 171 9.39 24.55 24.19
N ALA A 172 9.14 25.08 22.99
CA ALA A 172 9.70 24.55 21.77
C ALA A 172 11.23 24.67 21.76
N SER A 173 11.78 25.85 22.11
CA SER A 173 13.23 26.08 22.16
C SER A 173 13.90 25.17 23.19
N THR A 174 13.36 25.11 24.41
CA THR A 174 13.93 24.31 25.51
C THR A 174 13.91 22.82 25.19
N GLY A 175 12.78 22.32 24.65
CA GLY A 175 12.63 20.92 24.27
C GLY A 175 13.57 20.51 23.12
N VAL A 176 13.67 21.35 22.09
CA VAL A 176 14.59 21.11 20.97
C VAL A 176 16.04 21.10 21.44
N ASP A 177 16.44 22.05 22.29
CA ASP A 177 17.81 22.12 22.80
C ASP A 177 18.17 20.95 23.71
N MET A 178 17.22 20.51 24.56
CA MET A 178 17.36 19.31 25.39
C MET A 178 17.64 18.07 24.51
N PHE A 179 16.78 17.81 23.53
CA PHE A 179 16.91 16.63 22.68
C PHE A 179 18.11 16.69 21.73
N LYS A 180 18.52 17.89 21.29
CA LYS A 180 19.78 18.08 20.56
C LYS A 180 20.99 17.67 21.43
N LYS A 181 21.02 18.07 22.70
CA LYS A 181 22.10 17.71 23.65
C LYS A 181 22.14 16.21 23.95
N GLU A 182 20.98 15.56 24.01
CA GLU A 182 20.86 14.11 24.22
C GLU A 182 21.15 13.27 22.95
N GLY A 183 21.42 13.94 21.82
CA GLY A 183 21.79 13.28 20.56
C GLY A 183 20.61 12.62 19.84
N PHE A 184 19.41 13.19 19.96
CA PHE A 184 18.27 12.78 19.14
C PHE A 184 18.42 13.25 17.69
N GLU A 185 17.96 12.42 16.77
CA GLU A 185 18.11 12.63 15.33
C GLU A 185 16.82 13.16 14.70
N MET A 186 15.66 12.75 15.21
CA MET A 186 14.35 13.22 14.75
C MET A 186 13.62 13.93 15.89
N ILE A 187 13.54 15.25 15.82
CA ILE A 187 12.90 16.09 16.84
C ILE A 187 11.63 16.67 16.24
N ILE A 188 10.48 16.16 16.66
CA ILE A 188 9.18 16.56 16.12
C ILE A 188 8.50 17.54 17.08
N VAL A 189 8.12 18.71 16.59
CA VAL A 189 7.45 19.76 17.38
C VAL A 189 5.98 19.82 16.98
N ASP A 190 5.10 19.44 17.90
CA ASP A 190 3.64 19.55 17.77
C ASP A 190 3.19 20.95 18.20
N THR A 191 2.49 21.66 17.32
CA THR A 191 1.99 23.02 17.60
C THR A 191 0.47 23.02 17.73
N SER A 192 -0.07 24.07 18.34
CA SER A 192 -1.51 24.30 18.41
C SER A 192 -2.17 24.35 17.03
N GLY A 193 -3.45 23.96 16.96
CA GLY A 193 -4.25 24.13 15.74
C GLY A 193 -4.70 25.56 15.55
N ARG A 194 -4.49 26.10 14.34
CA ARG A 194 -4.71 27.53 14.06
C ARG A 194 -5.87 27.72 13.08
N HIS A 195 -6.78 28.63 13.37
CA HIS A 195 -7.82 29.05 12.43
C HIS A 195 -7.33 30.25 11.60
N LYS A 196 -7.73 30.35 10.33
CA LYS A 196 -7.23 31.37 9.39
C LYS A 196 -7.51 32.83 9.83
N GLN A 197 -8.45 33.03 10.76
CA GLN A 197 -8.97 34.35 11.13
C GLN A 197 -8.20 35.01 12.30
N GLU A 198 -7.18 34.38 12.86
CA GLU A 198 -6.44 34.91 14.00
C GLU A 198 -5.00 35.27 13.62
N GLU A 199 -4.77 36.56 13.32
CA GLU A 199 -3.44 37.08 12.95
C GLU A 199 -2.41 36.87 14.07
N SER A 200 -2.81 37.06 15.33
CA SER A 200 -1.97 36.86 16.53
C SER A 200 -1.42 35.44 16.62
N LEU A 201 -2.22 34.43 16.23
CA LEU A 201 -1.76 33.05 16.20
C LEU A 201 -0.79 32.79 15.04
N PHE A 202 -0.87 33.48 13.90
CA PHE A 202 0.16 33.30 12.85
C PHE A 202 1.51 33.89 13.28
N GLU A 203 1.49 35.00 14.02
CA GLU A 203 2.70 35.61 14.58
C GLU A 203 3.39 34.69 15.59
N GLU A 204 2.62 34.07 16.49
CA GLU A 204 3.16 33.10 17.44
C GLU A 204 3.78 31.89 16.72
N MET A 205 3.15 31.38 15.66
CA MET A 205 3.71 30.29 14.86
C MET A 205 5.07 30.68 14.25
N LEU A 206 5.14 31.89 13.70
CA LEU A 206 6.36 32.43 13.12
C LEU A 206 7.44 32.63 14.19
N ALA A 207 7.07 33.09 15.38
CA ALA A 207 7.99 33.21 16.51
C ALA A 207 8.57 31.86 16.92
N VAL A 208 7.73 30.81 17.02
CA VAL A 208 8.18 29.43 17.30
C VAL A 208 9.14 28.96 16.20
N ALA A 209 8.77 29.13 14.93
CA ALA A 209 9.61 28.72 13.79
C ALA A 209 10.98 29.43 13.80
N ASN A 210 10.99 30.74 14.08
CA ASN A 210 12.21 31.54 14.16
C ASN A 210 13.13 31.12 15.33
N ALA A 211 12.54 30.72 16.46
CA ALA A 211 13.30 30.27 17.62
C ALA A 211 13.95 28.90 17.39
N ILE A 212 13.18 27.91 16.89
CA ILE A 212 13.68 26.54 16.76
C ILE A 212 14.43 26.27 15.44
N LYS A 213 14.22 27.12 14.43
CA LYS A 213 14.78 27.00 13.07
C LYS A 213 14.59 25.59 12.48
N PRO A 214 13.35 25.19 12.19
CA PRO A 214 13.06 23.83 11.73
C PRO A 214 13.67 23.56 10.36
N ASP A 215 14.19 22.36 10.15
CA ASP A 215 14.72 21.89 8.85
C ASP A 215 13.59 21.61 7.85
N ASN A 216 12.40 21.27 8.37
CA ASN A 216 11.20 21.10 7.57
C ASN A 216 9.95 21.50 8.37
N ILE A 217 9.06 22.24 7.72
CA ILE A 217 7.72 22.53 8.24
C ILE A 217 6.71 21.68 7.48
N ILE A 218 5.98 20.85 8.22
CA ILE A 218 4.97 19.95 7.67
C ILE A 218 3.58 20.55 7.90
N PHE A 219 2.86 20.81 6.81
CA PHE A 219 1.46 21.17 6.86
C PHE A 219 0.58 19.92 6.90
N VAL A 220 -0.12 19.72 8.02
CA VAL A 220 -1.06 18.61 8.20
C VAL A 220 -2.47 19.06 7.86
N MET A 221 -3.06 18.36 6.89
CA MET A 221 -4.40 18.63 6.41
C MET A 221 -5.32 17.42 6.55
N ASP A 222 -6.60 17.70 6.76
CA ASP A 222 -7.66 16.69 6.79
C ASP A 222 -8.21 16.48 5.38
N ALA A 223 -8.30 15.22 4.94
CA ALA A 223 -8.82 14.86 3.62
C ALA A 223 -10.30 15.23 3.40
N THR A 224 -11.05 15.53 4.46
CA THR A 224 -12.45 15.99 4.39
C THR A 224 -12.59 17.47 4.05
N ILE A 225 -11.50 18.25 4.14
CA ILE A 225 -11.52 19.67 3.78
C ILE A 225 -11.70 19.76 2.26
N GLY A 226 -12.80 20.35 1.82
CA GLY A 226 -13.10 20.58 0.40
C GLY A 226 -12.43 21.85 -0.15
N GLN A 227 -13.22 22.69 -0.80
CA GLN A 227 -12.76 23.89 -1.51
C GLN A 227 -11.99 24.91 -0.65
N ALA A 228 -12.28 24.98 0.65
CA ALA A 228 -11.60 25.90 1.57
C ALA A 228 -10.09 25.60 1.71
N CYS A 229 -9.66 24.39 1.34
CA CYS A 229 -8.30 23.91 1.49
C CYS A 229 -7.27 24.81 0.81
N GLU A 230 -7.51 25.24 -0.42
CA GLU A 230 -6.57 26.09 -1.18
C GLU A 230 -6.27 27.39 -0.43
N SER A 231 -7.33 28.05 0.04
CA SER A 231 -7.21 29.35 0.72
C SER A 231 -6.53 29.24 2.09
N GLN A 232 -6.64 28.09 2.75
CA GLN A 232 -6.02 27.82 4.04
C GLN A 232 -4.55 27.48 3.84
N ALA A 233 -4.26 26.54 2.93
CA ALA A 233 -2.90 26.12 2.63
C ALA A 233 -2.04 27.29 2.13
N ARG A 234 -2.60 28.18 1.30
CA ARG A 234 -1.94 29.44 0.88
C ARG A 234 -1.66 30.36 2.06
N ALA A 235 -2.61 30.57 2.96
CA ALA A 235 -2.41 31.44 4.12
C ALA A 235 -1.29 30.95 5.05
N PHE A 236 -1.13 29.64 5.22
CA PHE A 236 0.03 29.10 5.94
C PHE A 236 1.32 29.27 5.14
N LYS A 237 1.31 29.00 3.82
CA LYS A 237 2.51 29.14 2.97
C LYS A 237 3.02 30.58 2.90
N ASP A 238 2.12 31.56 2.91
CA ASP A 238 2.48 32.99 2.89
C ASP A 238 3.13 33.46 4.20
N LYS A 239 2.94 32.73 5.31
CA LYS A 239 3.44 33.09 6.65
C LYS A 239 4.62 32.24 7.10
N VAL A 240 4.63 30.96 6.76
CA VAL A 240 5.69 30.01 7.10
C VAL A 240 6.07 29.18 5.89
N ASP A 241 7.36 28.90 5.76
CA ASP A 241 7.86 28.13 4.62
C ASP A 241 7.54 26.64 4.77
N ILE A 242 6.37 26.23 4.27
CA ILE A 242 5.96 24.83 4.24
C ILE A 242 6.86 24.07 3.27
N GLY A 243 7.58 23.08 3.78
CA GLY A 243 8.43 22.19 2.98
C GLY A 243 7.77 20.86 2.61
N SER A 244 6.70 20.44 3.31
CA SER A 244 6.01 19.19 3.02
C SER A 244 4.55 19.17 3.50
N VAL A 245 3.73 18.28 2.93
CA VAL A 245 2.32 18.08 3.30
C VAL A 245 2.07 16.66 3.78
N ILE A 246 1.23 16.50 4.81
CA ILE A 246 0.66 15.20 5.20
C ILE A 246 -0.86 15.29 5.15
N ILE A 247 -1.50 14.31 4.50
CA ILE A 247 -2.97 14.19 4.47
C ILE A 247 -3.42 13.15 5.49
N THR A 248 -4.37 13.48 6.34
CA THR A 248 -4.95 12.58 7.35
C THR A 248 -6.38 12.18 7.00
N LYS A 249 -6.92 11.19 7.74
CA LYS A 249 -8.32 10.73 7.65
C LYS A 249 -8.72 10.19 6.27
N LEU A 250 -7.79 9.58 5.55
CA LEU A 250 -8.05 8.99 4.23
C LEU A 250 -8.79 7.64 4.29
N ASP A 251 -8.93 7.08 5.48
CA ASP A 251 -9.75 5.92 5.81
C ASP A 251 -11.26 6.22 5.83
N GLY A 252 -11.64 7.48 6.05
CA GLY A 252 -13.04 7.89 6.16
C GLY A 252 -13.76 8.07 4.83
N HIS A 253 -14.90 8.77 4.90
CA HIS A 253 -15.67 9.21 3.73
C HIS A 253 -15.09 10.49 3.08
N ALA A 254 -13.79 10.69 3.22
CA ALA A 254 -13.11 11.87 2.71
C ALA A 254 -13.04 11.84 1.18
N LYS A 255 -13.50 12.92 0.56
CA LYS A 255 -13.52 13.08 -0.90
C LYS A 255 -12.13 13.25 -1.52
N GLY A 256 -11.14 13.65 -0.73
CA GLY A 256 -9.73 13.69 -1.13
C GLY A 256 -9.36 14.81 -2.12
N GLY A 257 -10.33 15.57 -2.67
CA GLY A 257 -10.05 16.67 -3.60
C GLY A 257 -9.38 17.89 -2.96
N GLY A 258 -9.51 18.05 -1.64
CA GLY A 258 -8.75 19.03 -0.87
C GLY A 258 -7.24 18.82 -1.00
N ALA A 259 -6.77 17.57 -1.01
CA ALA A 259 -5.35 17.25 -1.10
C ALA A 259 -4.71 17.79 -2.38
N LEU A 260 -5.40 17.63 -3.51
CA LEU A 260 -4.97 18.18 -4.80
C LEU A 260 -4.86 19.70 -4.74
N SER A 261 -5.82 20.33 -4.06
CA SER A 261 -5.87 21.78 -3.90
C SER A 261 -4.78 22.31 -2.96
N ALA A 262 -4.40 21.54 -1.94
CA ALA A 262 -3.31 21.90 -1.03
C ALA A 262 -1.94 21.87 -1.70
N VAL A 263 -1.65 20.84 -2.50
CA VAL A 263 -0.39 20.77 -3.26
C VAL A 263 -0.27 21.94 -4.22
N ALA A 264 -1.34 22.23 -4.96
CA ALA A 264 -1.36 23.36 -5.88
C ALA A 264 -1.18 24.71 -5.18
N ALA A 265 -1.63 24.85 -3.93
CA ALA A 265 -1.51 26.09 -3.16
C ALA A 265 -0.16 26.26 -2.45
N THR A 266 0.43 25.17 -1.97
CA THR A 266 1.68 25.19 -1.18
C THR A 266 2.93 25.00 -2.03
N GLU A 267 2.78 24.38 -3.21
CA GLU A 267 3.88 23.92 -4.06
C GLU A 267 4.81 22.93 -3.34
N SER A 268 4.34 22.33 -2.23
CA SER A 268 5.09 21.43 -1.37
C SER A 268 4.67 19.98 -1.62
N PRO A 269 5.61 19.02 -1.64
CA PRO A 269 5.29 17.63 -1.91
C PRO A 269 4.57 16.98 -0.73
N ILE A 270 3.66 16.05 -1.05
CA ILE A 270 3.02 15.19 -0.05
C ILE A 270 3.99 14.07 0.31
N ILE A 271 4.25 13.87 1.61
CA ILE A 271 5.23 12.89 2.09
C ILE A 271 4.61 11.66 2.74
N PHE A 272 3.46 11.81 3.40
CA PHE A 272 2.76 10.71 4.06
C PHE A 272 1.24 10.89 3.97
N ILE A 273 0.54 9.76 4.13
CA ILE A 273 -0.90 9.69 4.29
C ILE A 273 -1.27 8.93 5.56
N GLY A 274 -2.20 9.49 6.33
CA GLY A 274 -2.80 8.84 7.50
C GLY A 274 -4.04 8.06 7.08
N THR A 275 -4.01 6.75 7.30
CA THR A 275 -5.03 5.78 6.83
C THR A 275 -5.79 5.12 7.97
N GLY A 276 -5.88 5.79 9.12
CA GLY A 276 -6.55 5.27 10.31
C GLY A 276 -6.14 6.01 11.57
N GLU A 277 -6.62 5.55 12.72
CA GLU A 277 -6.33 6.15 14.03
C GLU A 277 -5.17 5.48 14.77
N HIS A 278 -4.81 4.24 14.40
CA HIS A 278 -3.74 3.51 15.08
C HIS A 278 -2.37 4.11 14.73
N ILE A 279 -1.39 3.84 15.61
CA ILE A 279 -0.05 4.42 15.48
C ILE A 279 0.70 3.93 14.24
N ASP A 280 0.38 2.72 13.78
CA ASP A 280 0.93 2.12 12.56
C ASP A 280 0.25 2.60 11.27
N ASP A 281 -0.90 3.30 11.36
CA ASP A 281 -1.68 3.74 10.20
C ASP A 281 -1.12 5.03 9.59
N LEU A 282 0.15 5.00 9.20
CA LEU A 282 0.85 6.06 8.47
C LEU A 282 1.66 5.45 7.32
N GLU A 283 1.26 5.75 6.09
CA GLU A 283 1.88 5.18 4.89
C GLU A 283 2.65 6.27 4.12
N PRO A 284 3.86 5.99 3.60
CA PRO A 284 4.57 6.92 2.73
C PRO A 284 3.74 7.25 1.49
N PHE A 285 3.69 8.53 1.12
CA PHE A 285 2.96 8.94 -0.06
C PHE A 285 3.81 8.77 -1.32
N LYS A 286 3.25 8.12 -2.34
CA LYS A 286 3.82 8.04 -3.68
C LYS A 286 2.76 8.41 -4.70
N THR A 287 3.03 9.42 -5.52
CA THR A 287 2.04 10.00 -6.43
C THR A 287 1.50 8.99 -7.45
N LYS A 288 2.38 8.25 -8.12
CA LYS A 288 1.97 7.27 -9.15
C LYS A 288 1.14 6.12 -8.57
N PRO A 289 1.60 5.40 -7.51
CA PRO A 289 0.78 4.46 -6.77
C PRO A 289 -0.59 4.99 -6.35
N PHE A 290 -0.63 6.22 -5.82
CA PHE A 290 -1.87 6.84 -5.37
C PHE A 290 -2.86 7.06 -6.53
N ILE A 291 -2.40 7.61 -7.66
CA ILE A 291 -3.25 7.77 -8.85
C ILE A 291 -3.63 6.43 -9.47
N ASN A 292 -2.74 5.44 -9.50
CA ASN A 292 -3.07 4.10 -10.00
C ASN A 292 -4.15 3.42 -9.16
N LYS A 293 -4.04 3.53 -7.82
CA LYS A 293 -5.05 3.05 -6.87
C LYS A 293 -6.37 3.80 -7.05
N LEU A 294 -6.32 5.12 -7.26
CA LEU A 294 -7.50 5.93 -7.58
C LEU A 294 -8.17 5.41 -8.84
N LEU A 295 -7.44 5.13 -9.92
CA LEU A 295 -8.02 4.67 -11.19
C LEU A 295 -8.40 3.18 -11.22
N GLY A 296 -8.20 2.44 -10.13
CA GLY A 296 -8.46 1.00 -10.07
C GLY A 296 -7.52 0.17 -10.95
N MET A 297 -6.36 0.72 -11.32
CA MET A 297 -5.34 0.04 -12.12
C MET A 297 -4.42 -0.86 -11.28
N GLY A 298 -4.56 -0.83 -9.95
CA GLY A 298 -3.75 -1.58 -8.98
C GLY A 298 -2.42 -0.89 -8.65
N ASP A 299 -1.79 -1.31 -7.55
CA ASP A 299 -0.52 -0.77 -7.05
C ASP A 299 0.46 -1.91 -6.76
N ILE A 300 1.14 -2.36 -7.82
CA ILE A 300 2.13 -3.44 -7.74
C ILE A 300 3.36 -3.00 -6.92
N GLU A 301 3.76 -1.72 -7.03
CA GLU A 301 4.94 -1.21 -6.31
C GLU A 301 4.69 -1.13 -4.80
N GLY A 302 3.53 -0.61 -4.37
CA GLY A 302 3.17 -0.58 -2.95
C GLY A 302 2.95 -1.97 -2.36
N LEU A 303 2.42 -2.93 -3.15
CA LEU A 303 2.32 -4.33 -2.72
C LEU A 303 3.71 -4.94 -2.44
N LEU A 304 4.68 -4.70 -3.32
CA LEU A 304 6.07 -5.15 -3.14
C LEU A 304 6.70 -4.55 -1.88
N ASP A 305 6.50 -3.25 -1.63
CA ASP A 305 7.04 -2.60 -0.43
C ASP A 305 6.44 -3.19 0.86
N LYS A 306 5.12 -3.42 0.89
CA LYS A 306 4.44 -3.99 2.07
C LYS A 306 4.87 -5.45 2.32
N VAL A 307 5.08 -6.23 1.26
CA VAL A 307 5.65 -7.59 1.35
C VAL A 307 7.07 -7.56 1.90
N ASN A 308 7.91 -6.62 1.45
CA ASN A 308 9.28 -6.46 1.93
C ASN A 308 9.33 -6.02 3.41
N GLU A 309 8.46 -5.09 3.83
CA GLU A 309 8.37 -4.63 5.23
C GLU A 309 7.94 -5.75 6.18
N LEU A 310 7.12 -6.67 5.70
CA LEU A 310 6.63 -7.81 6.48
C LEU A 310 7.66 -8.93 6.66
N LYS A 311 8.85 -8.83 6.02
CA LYS A 311 9.92 -9.86 6.09
C LYS A 311 9.36 -11.28 5.97
N LEU A 312 8.55 -11.52 4.94
CA LEU A 312 7.92 -12.83 4.71
C LEU A 312 8.92 -13.96 4.41
N ASP A 313 10.21 -13.65 4.34
CA ASP A 313 11.32 -14.58 4.20
C ASP A 313 11.50 -15.52 5.41
N ASP A 314 10.94 -15.20 6.59
CA ASP A 314 11.02 -16.08 7.78
C ASP A 314 10.05 -17.30 7.73
N ASN A 315 9.30 -17.48 6.64
CA ASN A 315 8.31 -18.58 6.51
C ASN A 315 8.85 -19.82 5.76
N ASP A 316 10.16 -20.02 5.68
CA ASP A 316 10.74 -21.25 5.13
C ASP A 316 10.27 -22.50 5.91
N GLU A 317 10.10 -22.38 7.22
CA GLU A 317 9.61 -23.46 8.08
C GLU A 317 8.16 -23.84 7.79
N LEU A 318 7.31 -22.86 7.47
CA LEU A 318 5.93 -23.07 7.05
C LEU A 318 5.85 -23.68 5.65
N LEU A 319 6.70 -23.25 4.73
CA LEU A 319 6.83 -23.86 3.41
C LEU A 319 7.31 -25.31 3.50
N GLU A 320 8.26 -25.61 4.38
CA GLU A 320 8.72 -26.98 4.70
C GLU A 320 7.58 -27.84 5.31
N LYS A 321 6.85 -27.32 6.31
CA LYS A 321 5.71 -28.03 6.93
C LYS A 321 4.58 -28.30 5.92
N LEU A 322 4.30 -27.35 5.03
CA LEU A 322 3.37 -27.51 3.91
C LEU A 322 3.87 -28.51 2.86
N LYS A 323 5.18 -28.54 2.56
CA LYS A 323 5.80 -29.54 1.65
C LYS A 323 5.62 -30.97 2.17
N HIS A 324 5.64 -31.17 3.48
CA HIS A 324 5.43 -32.49 4.10
C HIS A 324 3.95 -32.90 4.21
N GLY A 325 3.00 -32.09 3.70
CA GLY A 325 1.58 -32.42 3.66
C GLY A 325 0.91 -32.54 5.03
N GLN A 326 1.54 -31.98 6.07
CA GLN A 326 1.05 -32.00 7.44
C GLN A 326 0.52 -30.60 7.79
N PHE A 327 -0.78 -30.39 7.55
CA PHE A 327 -1.47 -29.19 7.97
C PHE A 327 -2.15 -29.46 9.32
N THR A 328 -1.67 -28.84 10.39
CA THR A 328 -2.20 -28.99 11.76
C THR A 328 -3.04 -27.77 12.16
N LEU A 329 -3.75 -27.85 13.29
CA LEU A 329 -4.49 -26.70 13.84
C LEU A 329 -3.53 -25.58 14.27
N ARG A 330 -2.31 -25.92 14.74
CA ARG A 330 -1.25 -24.93 15.01
C ARG A 330 -0.85 -24.17 13.74
N ALA A 331 -0.65 -24.88 12.62
CA ALA A 331 -0.35 -24.22 11.36
C ALA A 331 -1.47 -23.26 10.93
N MET A 332 -2.74 -23.64 11.14
CA MET A 332 -3.88 -22.75 10.90
C MET A 332 -3.87 -21.52 11.82
N TYR A 333 -3.52 -21.69 13.10
CA TYR A 333 -3.37 -20.60 14.06
C TYR A 333 -2.31 -19.60 13.63
N GLU A 334 -1.12 -20.08 13.25
CA GLU A 334 -0.02 -19.25 12.74
C GLU A 334 -0.45 -18.48 11.48
N GLN A 335 -1.20 -19.12 10.58
CA GLN A 335 -1.75 -18.42 9.41
C GLN A 335 -2.74 -17.33 9.79
N PHE A 336 -3.66 -17.57 10.73
CA PHE A 336 -4.58 -16.53 11.20
C PHE A 336 -3.83 -15.38 11.87
N GLN A 337 -2.79 -15.69 12.66
CA GLN A 337 -1.94 -14.67 13.27
C GLN A 337 -1.21 -13.83 12.21
N ASN A 338 -0.70 -14.46 11.15
CA ASN A 338 -0.06 -13.76 10.05
C ASN A 338 -1.05 -12.88 9.27
N ILE A 339 -2.26 -13.39 8.99
CA ILE A 339 -3.33 -12.59 8.37
C ILE A 339 -3.70 -11.41 9.26
N MET A 340 -3.80 -11.61 10.57
CA MET A 340 -4.09 -10.52 11.52
C MET A 340 -2.98 -9.47 11.54
N LYS A 341 -1.70 -9.87 11.42
CA LYS A 341 -0.55 -8.95 11.30
C LYS A 341 -0.53 -8.19 9.97
N MET A 342 -1.01 -8.80 8.88
CA MET A 342 -1.07 -8.20 7.55
C MET A 342 -2.16 -7.12 7.42
N GLY A 343 -3.12 -7.09 8.34
CA GLY A 343 -4.26 -6.17 8.33
C GLY A 343 -5.39 -6.64 7.41
N PRO A 344 -6.37 -5.77 7.10
CA PRO A 344 -7.53 -6.12 6.29
C PRO A 344 -7.13 -6.59 4.88
N PHE A 345 -7.55 -7.81 4.52
CA PHE A 345 -7.24 -8.44 3.22
C PHE A 345 -7.74 -7.60 2.02
N SER A 346 -8.76 -6.77 2.24
CA SER A 346 -9.28 -5.82 1.25
C SER A 346 -8.23 -4.81 0.78
N GLN A 347 -7.33 -4.38 1.67
CA GLN A 347 -6.28 -3.42 1.33
C GLN A 347 -5.26 -4.04 0.39
N ILE A 348 -4.86 -5.29 0.63
CA ILE A 348 -3.93 -6.06 -0.23
C ILE A 348 -4.60 -6.37 -1.57
N MET A 349 -5.85 -6.83 -1.57
CA MET A 349 -6.57 -7.15 -2.81
C MET A 349 -6.82 -5.90 -3.66
N GLY A 350 -7.04 -4.75 -3.05
CA GLY A 350 -7.16 -3.46 -3.75
C GLY A 350 -5.85 -2.99 -4.42
N MET A 351 -4.71 -3.58 -4.07
CA MET A 351 -3.43 -3.35 -4.74
C MET A 351 -3.24 -4.25 -5.97
N ILE A 352 -4.04 -5.31 -6.16
CA ILE A 352 -3.90 -6.24 -7.28
C ILE A 352 -4.70 -5.72 -8.50
N PRO A 353 -4.05 -5.49 -9.66
CA PRO A 353 -4.74 -5.06 -10.87
C PRO A 353 -5.84 -6.05 -11.32
N GLY A 354 -7.01 -5.53 -11.68
CA GLY A 354 -8.11 -6.35 -12.24
C GLY A 354 -8.93 -7.14 -11.22
N PHE A 355 -8.56 -7.12 -9.94
CA PHE A 355 -9.37 -7.71 -8.87
C PHE A 355 -10.32 -6.65 -8.29
N SER A 356 -11.59 -6.67 -8.70
CA SER A 356 -12.57 -5.67 -8.25
C SER A 356 -13.01 -5.92 -6.80
N GLN A 357 -13.07 -4.86 -5.97
CA GLN A 357 -13.69 -4.87 -4.64
C GLN A 357 -15.12 -5.43 -4.64
N ASP A 358 -15.82 -5.36 -5.77
CA ASP A 358 -17.20 -5.86 -5.96
C ASP A 358 -17.36 -7.38 -5.82
N LEU A 359 -16.27 -8.16 -5.91
CA LEU A 359 -16.31 -9.62 -5.81
C LEU A 359 -16.34 -10.11 -4.35
N MET A 360 -16.13 -9.20 -3.39
CA MET A 360 -16.19 -9.49 -1.96
C MET A 360 -17.60 -9.20 -1.43
N SER A 361 -18.14 -10.11 -0.63
CA SER A 361 -19.40 -9.90 0.07
C SER A 361 -19.33 -8.61 0.90
N LYS A 362 -20.47 -7.90 1.02
CA LYS A 362 -20.65 -6.64 1.77
C LYS A 362 -20.44 -6.77 3.30
N GLY A 363 -19.55 -7.63 3.76
CA GLY A 363 -19.17 -7.74 5.16
C GLY A 363 -18.24 -6.61 5.55
N SER A 364 -18.46 -6.02 6.73
CA SER A 364 -17.54 -5.00 7.25
C SER A 364 -16.16 -5.63 7.54
N GLU A 365 -15.09 -4.91 7.21
CA GLU A 365 -13.71 -5.39 7.36
C GLU A 365 -13.36 -5.71 8.83
N GLN A 366 -13.90 -4.90 9.76
CA GLN A 366 -13.78 -5.14 11.20
C GLN A 366 -14.45 -6.43 11.66
N GLU A 367 -15.61 -6.78 11.10
CA GLU A 367 -16.31 -8.02 11.44
C GLU A 367 -15.52 -9.26 11.00
N SER A 368 -14.82 -9.18 9.86
CA SER A 368 -13.96 -10.27 9.39
C SER A 368 -12.77 -10.49 10.34
N MET A 369 -12.12 -9.42 10.80
CA MET A 369 -11.03 -9.50 11.77
C MET A 369 -11.52 -9.98 13.15
N ALA A 370 -12.70 -9.52 13.59
CA ALA A 370 -13.31 -9.98 14.83
C ALA A 370 -13.64 -11.48 14.79
N LYS A 371 -14.11 -11.99 13.65
CA LYS A 371 -14.33 -13.44 13.44
C LYS A 371 -13.03 -14.23 13.52
N LEU A 372 -11.96 -13.76 12.86
CA LEU A 372 -10.64 -14.42 12.96
C LEU A 372 -10.13 -14.43 14.40
N LYS A 373 -10.23 -13.32 15.12
CA LYS A 373 -9.85 -13.23 16.53
C LYS A 373 -10.65 -14.22 17.40
N ARG A 374 -11.96 -14.37 17.15
CA ARG A 374 -12.80 -15.35 17.85
C ARG A 374 -12.36 -16.79 17.57
N LEU A 375 -11.99 -17.12 16.33
CA LEU A 375 -11.45 -18.44 16.00
C LEU A 375 -10.11 -18.69 16.72
N MET A 376 -9.25 -17.67 16.85
CA MET A 376 -8.01 -17.77 17.61
C MET A 376 -8.27 -18.02 19.10
N THR A 377 -9.21 -17.31 19.72
CA THR A 377 -9.56 -17.55 21.13
C THR A 377 -10.12 -18.96 21.39
N ILE A 378 -10.80 -19.55 20.41
CA ILE A 378 -11.25 -20.96 20.47
C ILE A 378 -10.03 -21.90 20.45
N MET A 379 -9.06 -21.63 19.57
CA MET A 379 -7.82 -22.40 19.50
C MET A 379 -6.92 -22.20 20.72
N ASP A 380 -6.92 -21.02 21.36
CA ASP A 380 -6.21 -20.76 22.61
C ASP A 380 -6.74 -21.64 23.77
N SER A 381 -7.98 -22.15 23.67
CA SER A 381 -8.58 -23.09 24.63
C SER A 381 -8.26 -24.57 24.34
N MET A 382 -7.50 -24.85 23.28
CA MET A 382 -7.03 -26.18 22.92
C MET A 382 -5.67 -26.46 23.57
N ASN A 383 -5.37 -27.72 23.82
CA ASN A 383 -4.05 -28.11 24.32
C ASN A 383 -3.05 -28.38 23.17
N GLU A 384 -1.75 -28.43 23.47
CA GLU A 384 -0.71 -28.67 22.46
C GLU A 384 -0.94 -29.98 21.70
N GLY A 385 -1.35 -31.04 22.42
CA GLY A 385 -1.68 -32.33 21.81
C GLY A 385 -2.86 -32.29 20.83
N GLU A 386 -3.79 -31.35 20.98
CA GLU A 386 -4.90 -31.12 20.03
C GLU A 386 -4.45 -30.25 18.86
N LEU A 387 -3.63 -29.23 19.11
CA LEU A 387 -3.14 -28.29 18.10
C LEU A 387 -2.13 -28.93 17.14
N ASP A 388 -1.25 -29.79 17.65
CA ASP A 388 -0.15 -30.42 16.91
C ASP A 388 -0.50 -31.78 16.31
N HIS A 389 -1.71 -32.28 16.58
CA HIS A 389 -2.16 -33.53 16.00
C HIS A 389 -2.33 -33.41 14.49
N ARG A 390 -1.78 -34.37 13.74
CA ARG A 390 -1.88 -34.43 12.26
C ARG A 390 -3.31 -34.42 11.73
N ASP A 391 -4.24 -34.93 12.53
CA ASP A 391 -5.67 -34.92 12.25
C ASP A 391 -6.41 -34.42 13.48
N GLY A 392 -6.23 -33.13 13.80
CA GLY A 392 -6.88 -32.49 14.95
C GLY A 392 -8.40 -32.67 14.93
N ALA A 393 -9.02 -32.59 13.75
CA ALA A 393 -10.47 -32.79 13.59
C ALA A 393 -10.95 -34.15 14.12
N LYS A 394 -10.20 -35.23 13.86
CA LYS A 394 -10.55 -36.57 14.31
C LYS A 394 -10.49 -36.74 15.83
N LEU A 395 -9.65 -35.98 16.55
CA LEU A 395 -9.62 -36.00 18.02
C LEU A 395 -10.93 -35.46 18.60
N PHE A 396 -11.41 -34.34 18.07
CA PHE A 396 -12.68 -33.74 18.49
C PHE A 396 -13.89 -34.61 18.12
N SER A 397 -13.82 -35.39 17.03
CA SER A 397 -14.86 -36.37 16.69
C SER A 397 -14.84 -37.60 17.59
N LYS A 398 -13.66 -38.09 18.01
CA LYS A 398 -13.53 -39.25 18.89
C LYS A 398 -13.89 -38.97 20.34
N GLN A 399 -13.60 -37.76 20.82
CA GLN A 399 -13.84 -37.34 22.20
C GLN A 399 -14.62 -36.02 22.23
N PRO A 400 -15.96 -36.08 22.13
CA PRO A 400 -16.81 -34.90 22.12
C PRO A 400 -16.69 -34.01 23.37
N THR A 401 -16.25 -34.58 24.50
CA THR A 401 -15.97 -33.82 25.75
C THR A 401 -14.95 -32.70 25.55
N ARG A 402 -14.06 -32.81 24.56
CA ARG A 402 -13.12 -31.75 24.18
C ARG A 402 -13.82 -30.53 23.61
N VAL A 403 -14.90 -30.74 22.85
CA VAL A 403 -15.71 -29.65 22.27
C VAL A 403 -16.36 -28.83 23.38
N THR A 404 -16.96 -29.51 24.37
CA THR A 404 -17.57 -28.85 25.54
C THR A 404 -16.53 -28.07 26.35
N ARG A 405 -15.35 -28.65 26.60
CA ARG A 405 -14.26 -27.98 27.32
C ARG A 405 -13.78 -26.72 26.59
N VAL A 406 -13.53 -26.82 25.28
CA VAL A 406 -13.08 -25.69 24.46
C VAL A 406 -14.14 -24.59 24.40
N ALA A 407 -15.41 -24.96 24.25
CA ALA A 407 -16.54 -24.02 24.23
C ALA A 407 -16.64 -23.24 25.55
N GLN A 408 -16.55 -23.94 26.69
CA GLN A 408 -16.54 -23.33 28.02
C GLN A 408 -15.31 -22.42 28.25
N GLY A 409 -14.12 -22.86 27.85
CA GLY A 409 -12.88 -22.10 28.03
C GLY A 409 -12.80 -20.82 27.19
N SER A 410 -13.43 -20.82 26.01
CA SER A 410 -13.46 -19.65 25.10
C SER A 410 -14.75 -18.83 25.20
N GLY A 411 -15.72 -19.24 26.03
CA GLY A 411 -17.01 -18.56 26.18
C GLY A 411 -17.89 -18.60 24.92
N VAL A 412 -17.72 -19.60 24.05
CA VAL A 412 -18.49 -19.77 22.81
C VAL A 412 -19.44 -20.96 22.90
N THR A 413 -20.32 -21.12 21.91
CA THR A 413 -21.19 -22.29 21.84
C THR A 413 -20.45 -23.50 21.26
N GLU A 414 -20.88 -24.71 21.60
CA GLU A 414 -20.31 -25.93 20.99
C GLU A 414 -20.45 -25.95 19.47
N ARG A 415 -21.46 -25.27 18.92
CA ARG A 415 -21.64 -25.11 17.48
C ARG A 415 -20.49 -24.34 16.85
N ASP A 416 -20.04 -23.26 17.48
CA ASP A 416 -18.92 -22.45 16.99
C ASP A 416 -17.63 -23.27 16.90
N VAL A 417 -17.39 -24.14 17.90
CA VAL A 417 -16.24 -25.05 17.91
C VAL A 417 -16.34 -26.08 16.78
N LYS A 418 -17.53 -26.68 16.58
CA LYS A 418 -17.77 -27.61 15.47
C LYS A 418 -17.60 -26.93 14.10
N ASP A 419 -18.04 -25.68 13.98
CA ASP A 419 -17.89 -24.89 12.76
C ASP A 419 -16.40 -24.58 12.48
N LEU A 420 -15.60 -24.27 13.51
CA LEU A 420 -14.15 -24.12 13.38
C LEU A 420 -13.50 -25.43 12.87
N ILE A 421 -13.84 -26.57 13.47
CA ILE A 421 -13.29 -27.87 13.04
C ILE A 421 -13.72 -28.22 11.61
N ALA A 422 -14.95 -27.88 11.21
CA ALA A 422 -15.42 -28.07 9.84
C ALA A 422 -14.66 -27.17 8.85
N GLN A 423 -14.39 -25.91 9.23
CA GLN A 423 -13.58 -24.99 8.43
C GLN A 423 -12.13 -25.48 8.30
N TYR A 424 -11.52 -25.91 9.40
CA TYR A 424 -10.20 -26.55 9.40
C TYR A 424 -10.15 -27.75 8.46
N THR A 425 -11.16 -28.64 8.51
CA THR A 425 -11.20 -29.84 7.66
C THR A 425 -11.27 -29.47 6.16
N LYS A 426 -12.06 -28.46 5.81
CA LYS A 426 -12.11 -27.92 4.44
C LYS A 426 -10.77 -27.35 4.02
N PHE A 427 -10.14 -26.56 4.90
CA PHE A 427 -8.84 -25.94 4.62
C PHE A 427 -7.73 -26.97 4.46
N ALA A 428 -7.66 -27.95 5.37
CA ALA A 428 -6.73 -29.08 5.31
C ALA A 428 -6.92 -29.90 4.02
N ALA A 429 -8.15 -30.09 3.55
CA ALA A 429 -8.43 -30.76 2.28
C ALA A 429 -7.90 -29.98 1.06
N VAL A 430 -8.02 -28.65 1.07
CA VAL A 430 -7.45 -27.77 0.04
C VAL A 430 -5.93 -27.80 0.07
N VAL A 431 -5.32 -27.66 1.26
CA VAL A 431 -3.87 -27.71 1.44
C VAL A 431 -3.30 -29.06 1.01
N LYS A 432 -3.96 -30.17 1.35
CA LYS A 432 -3.56 -31.52 0.91
C LYS A 432 -3.63 -31.66 -0.61
N LYS A 433 -4.66 -31.12 -1.26
CA LYS A 433 -4.75 -31.06 -2.73
C LYS A 433 -3.63 -30.21 -3.32
N MET A 434 -3.34 -29.05 -2.74
CA MET A 434 -2.30 -28.14 -3.23
C MET A 434 -0.88 -28.68 -3.01
N GLY A 435 -0.62 -29.35 -1.88
CA GLY A 435 0.62 -30.08 -1.60
C GLY A 435 0.82 -31.29 -2.50
N GLY A 436 -0.26 -32.02 -2.83
CA GLY A 436 -0.24 -33.09 -3.83
C GLY A 436 0.03 -32.58 -5.25
N ILE A 437 -0.49 -31.40 -5.60
CA ILE A 437 -0.25 -30.76 -6.90
C ILE A 437 1.23 -30.35 -7.05
N LYS A 438 1.90 -29.87 -5.99
CA LYS A 438 3.35 -29.59 -6.05
C LYS A 438 4.21 -30.86 -6.14
N GLY A 439 3.72 -32.00 -5.65
CA GLY A 439 4.30 -33.32 -5.92
C GLY A 439 4.24 -33.70 -7.40
N LEU A 440 3.18 -33.32 -8.10
CA LEU A 440 3.06 -33.43 -9.57
C LEU A 440 4.00 -32.47 -10.32
N PHE A 441 4.40 -31.35 -9.73
CA PHE A 441 5.32 -30.38 -10.34
C PHE A 441 6.81 -30.60 -9.99
N LYS A 442 7.15 -31.57 -9.14
CA LYS A 442 8.54 -31.84 -8.71
C LYS A 442 9.22 -33.00 -9.46
N GLY A 443 8.51 -33.72 -10.32
CA GLY A 443 9.08 -34.71 -11.22
C GLY A 443 9.00 -34.20 -12.67
N GLY A 444 10.15 -34.00 -13.32
CA GLY A 444 10.26 -33.56 -14.71
C GLY A 444 9.77 -34.57 -15.76
N ASP A 445 8.83 -35.45 -15.43
CA ASP A 445 8.31 -36.51 -16.31
C ASP A 445 6.83 -36.30 -16.67
N MET A 446 6.46 -35.07 -17.05
CA MET A 446 5.23 -34.81 -17.80
C MET A 446 5.48 -34.39 -19.25
N ALA A 447 6.67 -34.66 -19.79
CA ALA A 447 7.00 -34.42 -21.20
C ALA A 447 6.95 -35.69 -22.06
N LYS A 448 6.68 -36.87 -21.50
CA LYS A 448 6.56 -38.11 -22.26
C LYS A 448 5.30 -38.88 -21.84
N ASN A 449 4.30 -38.89 -22.72
CA ASN A 449 3.07 -39.69 -22.69
C ASN A 449 1.91 -39.18 -21.80
N VAL A 450 1.43 -37.97 -22.05
CA VAL A 450 0.04 -37.62 -21.67
C VAL A 450 -0.88 -37.93 -22.85
N ASN A 451 -1.66 -39.01 -22.73
CA ASN A 451 -2.67 -39.40 -23.71
C ASN A 451 -3.83 -38.38 -23.73
N GLN A 452 -4.30 -38.03 -24.93
CA GLN A 452 -5.33 -37.02 -25.22
C GLN A 452 -6.64 -37.23 -24.43
N THR A 453 -6.94 -38.48 -24.07
CA THR A 453 -8.10 -38.90 -23.28
C THR A 453 -8.03 -38.55 -21.79
N GLN A 454 -6.83 -38.46 -21.19
CA GLN A 454 -6.67 -38.01 -19.80
C GLN A 454 -6.83 -36.50 -19.64
N MET A 455 -6.37 -35.73 -20.63
CA MET A 455 -6.60 -34.28 -20.69
C MET A 455 -8.09 -33.93 -20.88
N ALA A 456 -8.84 -34.73 -21.64
CA ALA A 456 -10.28 -34.57 -21.77
C ALA A 456 -11.04 -34.82 -20.46
N LYS A 457 -10.64 -35.84 -19.68
CA LYS A 457 -11.21 -36.11 -18.34
C LYS A 457 -10.87 -35.01 -17.32
N LEU A 458 -9.64 -34.48 -17.37
CA LEU A 458 -9.21 -33.37 -16.52
C LEU A 458 -10.00 -32.09 -16.83
N ASN A 459 -10.20 -31.77 -18.11
CA ASN A 459 -11.04 -30.64 -18.54
C ASN A 459 -12.51 -30.81 -18.14
N GLN A 460 -13.07 -32.02 -18.21
CA GLN A 460 -14.43 -32.28 -17.73
C GLN A 460 -14.59 -32.14 -16.21
N GLN A 461 -13.58 -32.53 -15.43
CA GLN A 461 -13.60 -32.35 -13.98
C GLN A 461 -13.41 -30.89 -13.57
N MET A 462 -12.60 -30.13 -14.30
CA MET A 462 -12.38 -28.70 -14.08
C MET A 462 -13.64 -27.88 -14.39
N ALA A 463 -14.37 -28.24 -15.45
CA ALA A 463 -15.66 -27.64 -15.80
C ALA A 463 -16.77 -27.88 -14.76
N LYS A 464 -16.68 -28.95 -13.96
CA LYS A 464 -17.62 -29.25 -12.87
C LYS A 464 -17.31 -28.54 -11.56
N MET A 465 -16.10 -27.99 -11.39
CA MET A 465 -15.68 -27.28 -10.17
C MET A 465 -15.77 -25.76 -10.29
N MET A 466 -16.11 -25.22 -11.46
CA MET A 466 -16.31 -23.79 -11.68
C MET A 466 -17.80 -23.48 -11.83
N ASP A 467 -18.26 -22.43 -11.15
CA ASP A 467 -19.63 -21.94 -11.27
C ASP A 467 -19.93 -21.56 -12.74
N PRO A 468 -21.01 -22.08 -13.35
CA PRO A 468 -21.38 -21.80 -14.74
C PRO A 468 -21.47 -20.30 -15.07
N ARG A 469 -21.81 -19.46 -14.08
CA ARG A 469 -21.91 -18.01 -14.26
C ARG A 469 -20.54 -17.34 -14.41
N ILE A 470 -19.53 -17.82 -13.69
CA ILE A 470 -18.15 -17.33 -13.78
C ILE A 470 -17.55 -17.71 -15.14
N LEU A 471 -17.84 -18.91 -15.62
CA LEU A 471 -17.35 -19.41 -16.92
C LEU A 471 -17.93 -18.62 -18.11
N GLN A 472 -19.21 -18.24 -18.03
CA GLN A 472 -19.86 -17.39 -19.04
C GLN A 472 -19.33 -15.95 -19.02
N GLN A 473 -19.10 -15.41 -17.83
CA GLN A 473 -18.62 -14.03 -17.65
C GLN A 473 -17.14 -13.86 -18.06
N MET A 474 -16.35 -14.94 -18.01
CA MET A 474 -14.96 -14.99 -18.49
C MET A 474 -14.82 -15.40 -19.97
N GLY A 475 -15.91 -15.48 -20.73
CA GLY A 475 -15.86 -15.80 -22.17
C GLY A 475 -15.56 -17.26 -22.50
N GLY A 476 -15.89 -18.20 -21.62
CA GLY A 476 -15.68 -19.63 -21.81
C GLY A 476 -14.20 -20.08 -21.76
N MET A 477 -13.95 -21.33 -22.16
CA MET A 477 -12.60 -21.93 -22.17
C MET A 477 -11.60 -21.18 -23.06
N SER A 478 -12.07 -20.49 -24.10
CA SER A 478 -11.25 -19.64 -24.97
C SER A 478 -10.80 -18.35 -24.28
N GLY A 479 -11.65 -17.73 -23.47
CA GLY A 479 -11.30 -16.57 -22.65
C GLY A 479 -10.27 -16.91 -21.57
N LEU A 480 -10.38 -18.08 -20.95
CA LEU A 480 -9.39 -18.59 -19.99
C LEU A 480 -8.03 -18.89 -20.65
N HIS A 481 -8.04 -19.37 -21.90
CA HIS A 481 -6.83 -19.58 -22.69
C HIS A 481 -6.14 -18.26 -23.07
N ASN A 482 -6.92 -17.24 -23.44
CA ASN A 482 -6.41 -15.90 -23.73
C ASN A 482 -5.87 -15.21 -22.46
N MET A 483 -6.53 -15.40 -21.32
CA MET A 483 -6.06 -14.90 -20.03
C MET A 483 -4.76 -15.58 -19.58
N MET A 484 -4.62 -16.90 -19.80
CA MET A 484 -3.35 -17.60 -19.58
C MET A 484 -2.23 -17.11 -20.50
N ARG A 485 -2.52 -16.83 -21.78
CA ARG A 485 -1.54 -16.22 -22.69
C ARG A 485 -1.14 -14.81 -22.23
N GLN A 486 -2.08 -14.01 -21.74
CA GLN A 486 -1.78 -12.68 -21.19
C GLN A 486 -0.95 -12.76 -19.92
N LEU A 487 -1.26 -13.68 -18.99
CA LEU A 487 -0.46 -13.92 -17.80
C LEU A 487 0.96 -14.39 -18.16
N GLN A 488 1.09 -15.22 -19.20
CA GLN A 488 2.38 -15.66 -19.72
C GLN A 488 3.17 -14.50 -20.33
N GLN A 489 2.51 -13.58 -21.05
CA GLN A 489 3.12 -12.35 -21.56
C GLN A 489 3.55 -11.40 -20.45
N VAL A 490 2.75 -11.26 -19.39
CA VAL A 490 3.10 -10.44 -18.21
C VAL A 490 4.32 -11.04 -17.50
N LEU A 491 4.39 -12.36 -17.32
CA LEU A 491 5.56 -13.04 -16.78
C LEU A 491 6.82 -12.82 -17.63
N ILE A 492 6.69 -12.85 -18.97
CA ILE A 492 7.79 -12.54 -19.89
C ILE A 492 8.22 -11.07 -19.75
N LEU A 493 7.28 -10.14 -19.54
CA LEU A 493 7.55 -8.72 -19.39
C LEU A 493 8.26 -8.41 -18.07
N VAL A 494 7.79 -9.00 -16.97
CA VAL A 494 8.44 -8.93 -15.65
C VAL A 494 9.85 -9.52 -15.75
N TRP A 495 10.00 -10.65 -16.44
CA TRP A 495 11.31 -11.27 -16.64
C TRP A 495 12.26 -10.40 -17.47
N ARG A 496 11.78 -9.75 -18.53
CA ARG A 496 12.56 -8.77 -19.31
C ARG A 496 13.06 -7.60 -18.47
N VAL A 497 12.25 -7.13 -17.53
CA VAL A 497 12.63 -6.03 -16.62
C VAL A 497 13.70 -6.51 -15.64
N GLU A 498 13.57 -7.71 -15.09
CA GLU A 498 14.53 -8.27 -14.13
C GLU A 498 15.88 -8.60 -14.79
N VAL A 499 15.87 -9.18 -15.99
CA VAL A 499 17.10 -9.44 -16.78
C VAL A 499 17.81 -8.13 -17.12
N ARG A 500 17.08 -7.07 -17.49
CA ARG A 500 17.68 -5.74 -17.73
C ARG A 500 18.30 -5.13 -16.47
N ARG A 501 17.69 -5.32 -15.29
CA ARG A 501 18.27 -4.89 -14.01
C ARG A 501 19.58 -5.62 -13.73
N VAL A 502 19.62 -6.94 -13.93
CA VAL A 502 20.83 -7.75 -13.74
C VAL A 502 21.95 -7.30 -14.70
N ILE A 503 21.65 -7.09 -15.99
CA ILE A 503 22.63 -6.59 -16.96
C ILE A 503 23.21 -5.23 -16.53
N CYS A 504 22.36 -4.30 -16.09
CA CYS A 504 22.77 -2.97 -15.62
C CYS A 504 23.71 -3.04 -14.38
N VAL A 505 23.46 -3.99 -13.48
CA VAL A 505 24.35 -4.24 -12.33
C VAL A 505 25.70 -4.79 -12.81
N TYR A 506 25.70 -5.75 -13.73
CA TYR A 506 26.93 -6.35 -14.26
C TYR A 506 27.79 -5.35 -15.04
N GLU A 507 27.20 -4.46 -15.84
CA GLU A 507 27.93 -3.40 -16.55
C GLU A 507 28.60 -2.41 -15.58
N LYS A 508 27.91 -2.05 -14.49
CA LYS A 508 28.47 -1.19 -13.43
C LYS A 508 29.61 -1.86 -12.67
N VAL A 509 29.47 -3.15 -12.36
CA VAL A 509 30.51 -3.91 -11.67
C VAL A 509 31.72 -4.15 -12.59
N SER A 510 31.47 -4.51 -13.86
CA SER A 510 32.52 -4.64 -14.89
C SER A 510 33.33 -3.35 -15.03
N SER A 511 32.64 -2.21 -15.16
CA SER A 511 33.28 -0.88 -15.22
C SER A 511 34.13 -0.56 -13.98
N LYS A 512 33.75 -1.09 -12.80
CA LYS A 512 34.49 -0.92 -11.55
C LYS A 512 35.69 -1.88 -11.47
N CYS A 513 35.56 -3.11 -11.96
CA CYS A 513 36.66 -4.08 -12.07
C CYS A 513 37.75 -3.61 -13.05
N ILE A 514 37.39 -2.93 -14.14
CA ILE A 514 38.35 -2.29 -15.07
C ILE A 514 39.19 -1.25 -14.33
N LYS A 515 38.53 -0.38 -13.54
CA LYS A 515 39.21 0.67 -12.76
C LYS A 515 40.11 0.12 -11.64
N LEU A 516 39.82 -1.08 -11.14
CA LEU A 516 40.58 -1.75 -10.08
C LEU A 516 41.64 -2.75 -10.59
N GLY A 517 41.82 -2.88 -11.91
CA GLY A 517 42.86 -3.73 -12.50
C GLY A 517 42.55 -5.24 -12.53
N TRP A 518 41.32 -5.66 -12.23
CA TRP A 518 40.92 -7.07 -12.16
C TRP A 518 40.51 -7.63 -13.53
N ARG A 519 41.50 -7.79 -14.41
CA ARG A 519 41.29 -8.18 -15.82
C ARG A 519 40.56 -9.52 -16.01
N HIS A 520 40.86 -10.53 -15.20
CA HIS A 520 40.24 -11.86 -15.33
C HIS A 520 38.74 -11.88 -14.97
N ILE A 521 38.32 -11.08 -13.99
CA ILE A 521 36.91 -10.96 -13.58
C ILE A 521 36.14 -10.16 -14.62
N CYS A 522 36.75 -9.09 -15.16
CA CYS A 522 36.15 -8.26 -16.18
C CYS A 522 35.84 -9.04 -17.47
N ILE A 523 36.76 -9.91 -17.93
CA ILE A 523 36.57 -10.72 -19.14
C ILE A 523 35.39 -11.69 -18.94
N LYS A 524 35.30 -12.36 -17.77
CA LYS A 524 34.18 -13.26 -17.45
C LYS A 524 32.84 -12.51 -17.41
N MET A 525 32.78 -11.33 -16.79
CA MET A 525 31.54 -10.54 -16.70
C MET A 525 31.11 -9.97 -18.06
N THR A 526 32.06 -9.61 -18.93
CA THR A 526 31.79 -9.13 -20.29
C THR A 526 31.26 -10.24 -21.20
N LEU A 527 31.80 -11.46 -21.06
CA LEU A 527 31.28 -12.63 -21.75
C LEU A 527 29.85 -12.94 -21.30
N LEU A 528 29.59 -13.00 -19.99
CA LEU A 528 28.26 -13.24 -19.40
C LEU A 528 27.20 -12.20 -19.84
N THR A 529 27.56 -10.92 -19.88
CA THR A 529 26.65 -9.86 -20.36
C THR A 529 26.37 -9.97 -21.85
N SER A 530 27.35 -10.33 -22.68
CA SER A 530 27.11 -10.60 -24.10
C SER A 530 26.18 -11.79 -24.30
N THR A 531 26.34 -12.85 -23.50
CA THR A 531 25.51 -14.05 -23.59
C THR A 531 24.05 -13.74 -23.20
N LEU A 532 23.85 -12.96 -22.13
CA LEU A 532 22.53 -12.50 -21.69
C LEU A 532 21.84 -11.58 -22.71
N HIS A 533 22.59 -10.85 -23.53
CA HIS A 533 22.05 -10.05 -24.64
C HIS A 533 21.60 -10.88 -25.85
N THR A 534 22.21 -12.06 -26.06
CA THR A 534 21.95 -12.92 -27.23
C THR A 534 20.88 -13.99 -27.02
N PHE A 535 20.46 -14.26 -25.78
CA PHE A 535 19.48 -15.33 -25.52
C PHE A 535 18.05 -14.89 -25.88
N ASP A 536 17.39 -15.67 -26.74
CA ASP A 536 15.98 -15.48 -27.09
C ASP A 536 15.08 -15.87 -25.90
N LEU A 537 14.29 -14.92 -25.44
CA LEU A 537 13.70 -14.86 -24.10
C LEU A 537 12.40 -15.69 -23.97
N HIS A 538 12.33 -16.88 -24.59
CA HIS A 538 11.09 -17.65 -24.74
C HIS A 538 11.00 -18.97 -23.95
N THR A 539 12.07 -19.46 -23.31
CA THR A 539 12.09 -20.78 -22.65
C THR A 539 12.48 -20.73 -21.17
N PHE A 540 11.67 -21.39 -20.33
CA PHE A 540 11.80 -21.47 -18.87
C PHE A 540 13.11 -22.16 -18.40
N ASP A 541 13.75 -22.96 -19.26
CA ASP A 541 15.01 -23.65 -18.96
C ASP A 541 16.21 -22.71 -18.81
N VAL A 542 16.13 -21.50 -19.37
CA VAL A 542 17.19 -20.47 -19.25
C VAL A 542 17.36 -20.00 -17.80
N TYR A 543 16.27 -19.99 -17.01
CA TYR A 543 16.33 -19.61 -15.58
C TYR A 543 17.28 -20.53 -14.81
N LYS A 544 17.12 -21.85 -14.90
CA LYS A 544 17.97 -22.81 -14.18
C LYS A 544 19.45 -22.71 -14.56
N TYR A 545 19.75 -22.41 -15.82
CA TYR A 545 21.12 -22.30 -16.30
C TYR A 545 21.78 -20.99 -15.83
N VAL A 546 21.04 -19.89 -15.87
CA VAL A 546 21.51 -18.58 -15.44
C VAL A 546 21.65 -18.53 -13.90
N THR A 547 20.70 -19.05 -13.12
CA THR A 547 20.83 -19.06 -11.64
C THR A 547 21.99 -19.95 -11.17
N LYS A 548 22.27 -21.07 -11.84
CA LYS A 548 23.43 -21.94 -11.52
C LYS A 548 24.79 -21.33 -11.88
N THR A 549 24.82 -20.37 -12.80
CA THR A 549 26.05 -19.68 -13.22
C THR A 549 26.25 -18.37 -12.44
N ILE A 550 25.18 -17.85 -11.83
CA ILE A 550 25.17 -16.65 -10.97
C ILE A 550 25.58 -16.97 -9.52
N ILE A 551 25.19 -18.14 -8.99
CA ILE A 551 25.71 -18.71 -7.74
C ILE A 551 27.12 -19.23 -8.01
#